data_AF-A0A1E7GJ75-F1
#
_entry.id   AF-A0A1E7GJ75-F1
#
_cell.length_a   1.000
_cell.length_b   1.000
_cell.length_c   1.000
_cell.angle_alpha   90.00
_cell.angle_beta   90.00
_cell.angle_gamma   90.00
#
_symmetry.space_group_name_H-M   'P 1'
#
loop_
_entity.id
_entity.type
_entity.pdbx_description
1 polymer ?
#
loop_
_entity_poly.entity_id
_entity_poly.type
_entity_poly.pdbx_seq_one_letter_code
_entity_poly.pdbx_strand_id
1 'polypeptide(L)' 'MEVRVVNRDLERAMKVLKKKIQNDGLFRRLKLKKSYEKPSECRRRKRRESERRQRIARLKRSRYSR' A
#
# COMPACT_ATOMS: atom_id res chain seq x y z
N MET A 1 14.34 7.59 -1.07
CA MET A 1 14.02 6.18 -1.37
C MET A 1 14.93 5.76 -2.49
N GLU A 2 15.89 4.87 -2.22
CA GLU A 2 17.04 4.69 -3.09
C GLU A 2 17.20 3.21 -3.48
N VAL A 3 17.64 2.98 -4.72
CA VAL A 3 17.93 1.65 -5.26
C VAL A 3 19.27 1.74 -5.98
N ARG A 4 20.24 0.94 -5.52
CA ARG A 4 21.53 0.78 -6.19
C ARG A 4 21.35 -0.10 -7.42
N VAL A 5 21.91 0.33 -8.54
CA VAL A 5 21.93 -0.44 -9.79
C VAL A 5 23.13 -1.38 -9.71
N VAL A 6 22.90 -2.67 -9.93
CA VAL A 6 23.94 -3.71 -9.93
C VAL A 6 24.07 -4.24 -11.35
N ASN A 7 25.29 -4.45 -11.84
CA ASN A 7 25.59 -5.03 -13.15
C ASN A 7 24.99 -4.28 -14.35
N ARG A 8 24.85 -2.94 -14.26
CA ARG A 8 24.20 -2.08 -15.27
C ARG A 8 22.73 -2.45 -15.60
N ASP A 9 22.08 -3.26 -14.76
CA ASP A 9 20.68 -3.67 -14.98
C ASP A 9 19.70 -2.61 -14.45
N LEU A 10 19.42 -1.62 -15.31
CA LEU A 10 18.49 -0.52 -15.03
C LEU A 10 17.03 -0.98 -14.95
N GLU A 11 16.65 -1.97 -15.76
CA GLU A 11 15.26 -2.43 -15.80
C GLU A 11 14.88 -3.09 -14.47
N ARG A 12 15.77 -3.93 -13.93
CA ARG A 12 15.56 -4.55 -12.63
C ARG A 12 15.55 -3.53 -11.50
N ALA A 13 16.48 -2.57 -11.52
CA ALA A 13 16.49 -1.49 -10.53
C ALA A 13 15.17 -0.69 -10.55
N MET A 14 14.64 -0.38 -11.73
CA MET A 14 13.37 0.31 -11.90
C MET A 14 12.18 -0.52 -11.37
N LYS A 15 12.15 -1.83 -11.67
CA LYS A 15 11.13 -2.75 -11.15
C LYS A 15 11.15 -2.81 -9.62
N VAL A 16 12.34 -2.91 -9.02
CA VAL A 16 12.51 -2.94 -7.56
C VAL A 16 12.05 -1.62 -6.94
N LEU A 17 12.45 -0.48 -7.53
CA LEU A 17 12.03 0.84 -7.05
C LEU A 17 10.51 0.98 -7.09
N LYS A 18 9.88 0.62 -8.21
CA LYS A 18 8.42 0.63 -8.37
C LYS A 18 7.73 -0.22 -7.32
N LYS A 19 8.22 -1.45 -7.08
CA LYS A 19 7.67 -2.36 -6.07
C LYS A 19 7.81 -1.79 -4.67
N LYS A 20 8.97 -1.22 -4.32
CA LYS A 20 9.17 -0.58 -3.02
C LYS A 20 8.20 0.61 -2.86
N ILE A 21 8.03 1.48 -3.87
CA ILE A 21 7.10 2.62 -3.80
C ILE A 21 5.64 2.16 -3.59
N GLN A 22 5.25 1.08 -4.26
CA GLN A 22 3.93 0.49 -4.10
C GLN A 22 3.73 -0.09 -2.69
N ASN A 23 4.73 -0.79 -2.15
CA ASN A 23 4.70 -1.36 -0.80
C ASN A 23 4.61 -0.27 0.28
N ASP A 24 5.35 0.83 0.12
CA ASP A 24 5.29 1.98 1.03
C ASP A 24 3.90 2.63 1.04
N GLY A 25 3.06 2.39 0.02
CA GLY A 25 1.73 2.96 -0.08
C GLY A 25 1.74 4.48 -0.27
N LEU A 26 2.86 5.04 -0.74
CA LEU A 26 3.07 6.48 -0.88
C LEU A 26 2.00 7.11 -1.76
N PHE A 27 1.74 6.53 -2.94
CA PHE A 27 0.70 7.01 -3.85
C PHE A 27 -0.69 7.02 -3.23
N ARG A 28 -0.99 6.06 -2.35
CA ARG A 28 -2.27 6.00 -1.64
C ARG A 28 -2.39 7.12 -0.62
N ARG A 29 -1.30 7.41 0.12
CA ARG A 29 -1.27 8.56 1.04
C ARG A 29 -1.38 9.89 0.31
N LEU A 30 -0.65 10.04 -0.80
CA LEU A 30 -0.70 11.25 -1.63
C LEU A 30 -2.12 11.47 -2.15
N LYS A 31 -2.78 10.45 -2.70
CA LYS A 31 -4.17 10.55 -3.18
C LYS A 31 -5.15 10.96 -2.08
N LEU A 32 -4.98 10.42 -0.86
CA LEU A 32 -5.81 10.77 0.29
C LEU A 32 -5.57 12.19 0.80
N LYS A 33 -4.35 12.72 0.66
CA LYS A 33 -3.97 14.07 1.11
C LYS A 33 -4.22 15.16 0.05
N LYS A 34 -4.65 14.82 -1.17
CA LYS A 34 -4.90 15.80 -2.24
C LYS A 34 -6.01 16.79 -1.91
N SER A 35 -6.98 16.40 -1.09
CA SER A 35 -8.08 17.24 -0.66
C SER A 35 -8.23 17.19 0.85
N TYR A 36 -8.77 18.26 1.43
CA TYR A 36 -9.11 18.28 2.85
C TYR A 36 -10.25 17.29 3.12
N GLU A 37 -10.02 16.38 4.07
CA GLU A 37 -11.02 15.44 4.56
C GLU A 37 -11.42 15.88 5.97
N LYS A 38 -12.73 16.12 6.20
CA LYS A 38 -13.24 16.46 7.53
C LYS A 38 -12.85 15.37 8.55
N PRO A 39 -12.57 15.73 9.82
CA PRO A 39 -12.14 14.76 10.83
C PRO A 39 -13.12 13.60 11.06
N SER A 40 -14.44 13.86 10.97
CA SER A 40 -15.49 12.83 11.04
C SER A 40 -15.41 11.82 9.91
N GLU A 41 -15.21 12.30 8.67
CA GLU A 41 -15.05 11.47 7.48
C GLU A 41 -13.78 10.62 7.53
N CYS A 42 -12.67 11.22 7.98
CA CYS A 42 -11.42 10.51 8.19
C CYS A 42 -11.57 9.36 9.21
N ARG A 43 -12.27 9.60 10.34
CA ARG A 43 -12.60 8.55 11.33
C ARG A 43 -13.42 7.42 10.70
N ARG A 44 -14.47 7.75 9.95
CA ARG A 44 -15.33 6.78 9.27
C ARG A 44 -14.57 5.94 8.24
N ARG A 45 -13.71 6.57 7.44
CA ARG A 45 -12.86 5.89 6.46
C ARG A 45 -11.85 4.95 7.12
N LYS A 46 -11.17 5.40 8.19
CA LYS A 46 -10.22 4.57 8.95
C LYS A 46 -10.89 3.31 9.50
N ARG A 47 -12.09 3.45 10.08
CA ARG A 47 -12.87 2.30 10.57
C ARG A 47 -13.20 1.31 9.46
N ARG A 48 -13.79 1.77 8.35
CA ARG A 48 -14.10 0.92 7.18
C ARG A 48 -12.86 0.23 6.62
N GLU A 49 -11.72 0.93 6.57
CA GLU A 49 -10.47 0.37 6.08
C GLU A 49 -9.94 -0.74 7.00
N SER A 50 -10.04 -0.56 8.33
CA SER A 50 -9.67 -1.59 9.31
C SER A 50 -10.51 -2.86 9.13
N GLU A 51 -11.83 -2.71 9.07
CA GLU A 51 -12.78 -3.82 8.85
C GLU A 51 -12.48 -4.56 7.54
N ARG A 52 -12.20 -3.81 6.45
CA ARG A 52 -11.80 -4.39 5.16
C ARG A 52 -10.49 -5.18 5.28
N ARG A 53 -9.47 -4.64 5.96
CA ARG A 53 -8.18 -5.34 6.17
C ARG A 53 -8.36 -6.63 6.95
N GLN A 54 -9.16 -6.60 8.01
CA GLN A 54 -9.48 -7.80 8.80
C GLN A 54 -10.21 -8.85 7.96
N ARG A 55 -11.19 -8.45 7.15
CA ARG A 55 -11.92 -9.36 6.25
C ARG A 55 -10.97 -10.06 5.26
N ILE A 56 -10.08 -9.30 4.63
CA ILE A 56 -9.09 -9.84 3.68
C ILE A 56 -8.12 -10.80 4.40
N ALA A 57 -7.66 -10.46 5.61
CA ALA A 57 -6.77 -11.33 6.38
C ALA A 57 -7.44 -12.67 6.75
N ARG A 58 -8.72 -12.63 7.17
CA ARG A 58 -9.50 -13.85 7.45
C ARG A 58 -9.66 -14.73 6.21
N LEU A 59 -10.01 -14.14 5.07
CA LEU A 59 -10.14 -14.88 3.79
C LEU A 59 -8.81 -15.53 3.37
N LYS A 60 -7.69 -14.82 3.52
CA LYS A 60 -6.36 -15.39 3.25
C LYS A 60 -6.07 -16.57 4.17
N ARG A 61 -6.30 -16.44 5.48
CA ARG A 61 -6.07 -17.52 6.45
C ARG A 61 -6.91 -18.77 6.13
N SER A 62 -8.18 -18.57 5.78
CA SER A 62 -9.07 -19.67 5.37
C SER A 62 -8.59 -20.37 4.10
N ARG A 63 -8.01 -19.63 3.13
CA ARG A 63 -7.48 -20.21 1.88
C ARG A 63 -6.23 -21.07 2.10
N TYR A 64 -5.40 -20.76 3.10
CA TYR A 64 -4.22 -21.55 3.45
C TYR A 64 -4.53 -22.73 4.38
N SER A 65 -5.69 -22.72 5.04
CA SER A 65 -6.14 -23.78 5.95
C SER A 65 -6.90 -24.91 5.22
N ARG A 66 -7.04 -24.81 3.90
CA ARG A 66 -7.73 -25.76 3.03
C ARG A 66 -6.74 -26.29 2.01
#